data_AF-A0A9D4YS74-F1
#
_entry.id   AF-A0A9D4YS74-F1
#
_cell.length_a   1.000
_cell.length_b   1.000
_cell.length_c   1.000
_cell.angle_alpha   90.00
_cell.angle_beta   90.00
_cell.angle_gamma   90.00
#
_symmetry.space_group_name_H-M   'P 1'
#
loop_
_entity.id
_entity.type
_entity.pdbx_description
1 polymer ?
#
loop_
_entity_poly.entity_id
_entity_poly.type
_entity_poly.pdbx_seq_one_letter_code
_entity_poly.pdbx_strand_id
1 'polypeptide(L)'
;MGCTCGACIAGILSPRMAYRLEKTASAASEMVKDSMDFNGEGPVHDPEVYLFDYVPPELRIEVTRQFCVGFANCMAAAAYLCKQKQLPKPRLLSQMLGIVPGLNKSASRFYLEKNGFPEYALDAVLARVEEEHEVGGDGSFVQDEANAAALETMPVCRNDDQFQLLRQQLFANSDFWPCGPYGFDDEEEAAQGAGAQGGGAASDGWTYYDTSNWKPPAAATK
;
A
#
# COMPACT_ATOMS: atom_id res chain seq x y z
N MET A 1 3.18 9.07 21.24
CA MET A 1 2.14 9.97 21.80
C MET A 1 1.32 10.54 20.66
N GLY A 2 -0.01 10.48 20.72
CA GLY A 2 -0.90 11.07 19.71
C GLY A 2 -0.89 12.60 19.71
N CYS A 3 -1.34 13.21 18.62
CA CYS A 3 -1.59 14.64 18.47
C CYS A 3 -2.74 15.13 19.35
N THR A 4 -2.55 16.29 19.96
CA THR A 4 -3.51 16.96 20.86
C THR A 4 -4.29 18.07 20.17
N CYS A 5 -4.18 18.22 18.84
CA CYS A 5 -4.88 19.28 18.09
C CYS A 5 -6.40 19.08 18.01
N GLY A 6 -6.93 17.92 18.43
CA GLY A 6 -8.36 17.59 18.39
C GLY A 6 -8.93 17.27 17.00
N ALA A 7 -8.20 17.58 15.92
CA ALA A 7 -8.65 17.33 14.55
C ALA A 7 -8.16 15.99 13.96
N CYS A 8 -7.15 15.36 14.55
CA CYS A 8 -6.60 14.09 14.03
C CYS A 8 -7.54 12.92 14.31
N ILE A 9 -7.79 12.09 13.30
CA ILE A 9 -8.48 10.81 13.42
C ILE A 9 -7.67 9.90 14.35
N ALA A 10 -8.32 9.41 15.40
CA ALA A 10 -7.71 8.65 16.49
C ALA A 10 -6.49 9.34 17.14
N GLY A 11 -6.39 10.67 17.03
CA GLY A 11 -5.23 11.42 17.50
C GLY A 11 -3.95 11.17 16.72
N ILE A 12 -3.98 10.52 15.55
CA ILE A 12 -2.75 10.14 14.82
C ILE A 12 -2.80 10.59 13.37
N LEU A 13 -3.89 10.30 12.66
CA LEU A 13 -4.03 10.62 11.24
C LEU A 13 -4.58 12.04 11.09
N SER A 14 -3.75 12.98 10.65
CA SER A 14 -4.15 14.37 10.48
C SER A 14 -5.16 14.55 9.34
N PRO A 15 -5.92 15.67 9.28
CA PRO A 15 -6.85 15.91 8.19
C PRO A 15 -6.20 15.89 6.80
N ARG A 16 -5.02 16.51 6.64
CA ARG A 16 -4.27 16.52 5.37
C ARG A 16 -3.78 15.13 5.00
N MET A 17 -3.20 14.39 5.94
CA MET A 17 -2.74 13.03 5.71
C MET A 17 -3.92 12.08 5.40
N ALA A 18 -5.06 12.24 6.07
CA ALA A 18 -6.28 11.47 5.76
C ALA A 18 -6.77 11.73 4.34
N TYR A 19 -6.72 12.97 3.89
CA TYR A 19 -7.11 13.34 2.53
C TYR A 19 -6.17 12.75 1.48
N ARG A 20 -4.85 12.85 1.70
CA ARG A 20 -3.86 12.20 0.81
C ARG A 20 -4.09 10.70 0.74
N LEU A 21 -4.22 10.06 1.90
CA LEU A 21 -4.48 8.63 1.99
C LEU A 21 -5.79 8.24 1.29
N GLU A 22 -6.86 9.02 1.43
CA GLU A 22 -8.12 8.78 0.70
C GLU A 22 -7.91 8.83 -0.82
N LYS A 23 -7.28 9.90 -1.32
CA LYS A 23 -7.12 10.14 -2.75
C LYS A 23 -6.18 9.14 -3.39
N THR A 24 -5.00 8.95 -2.81
CA THR A 24 -4.00 8.01 -3.32
C THR A 24 -4.53 6.57 -3.25
N ALA A 25 -5.21 6.16 -2.17
CA ALA A 25 -5.80 4.82 -2.09
C ALA A 25 -6.90 4.59 -3.15
N SER A 26 -7.72 5.60 -3.42
CA SER A 26 -8.75 5.53 -4.46
C SER A 26 -8.13 5.45 -5.84
N ALA A 27 -7.12 6.27 -6.13
CA ALA A 27 -6.43 6.26 -7.42
C ALA A 27 -5.66 4.95 -7.64
N ALA A 28 -4.91 4.48 -6.63
CA ALA A 28 -4.17 3.23 -6.68
C ALA A 28 -5.08 2.02 -6.94
N SER A 29 -6.26 1.96 -6.31
CA SER A 29 -7.26 0.91 -6.59
C SER A 29 -7.63 0.84 -8.08
N GLU A 30 -7.84 1.99 -8.74
CA GLU A 30 -8.18 2.02 -10.16
C GLU A 30 -6.97 1.71 -11.03
N MET A 31 -5.78 2.25 -10.71
CA MET A 31 -4.54 1.93 -11.42
C MET A 31 -4.18 0.43 -11.36
N VAL A 32 -4.42 -0.23 -10.22
CA VAL A 32 -4.29 -1.69 -10.10
C VAL A 32 -5.20 -2.41 -11.10
N LYS A 33 -6.43 -1.93 -11.31
CA LYS A 33 -7.39 -2.52 -12.27
C LYS A 33 -7.02 -2.25 -13.71
N ASP A 34 -6.52 -1.05 -13.99
CA ASP A 34 -6.14 -0.62 -15.34
C ASP A 34 -4.82 -1.27 -15.80
N SER A 35 -3.92 -1.60 -14.87
CA SER A 35 -2.66 -2.33 -15.15
C SER A 35 -2.83 -3.84 -15.31
N MET A 36 -4.02 -4.41 -15.12
CA MET A 36 -4.25 -5.86 -15.25
C MET A 36 -4.25 -6.30 -16.72
N ASP A 37 -3.09 -6.61 -17.29
CA ASP A 37 -2.99 -7.23 -18.62
C ASP A 37 -2.99 -8.77 -18.55
N PHE A 38 -4.16 -9.33 -18.24
CA PHE A 38 -4.35 -10.79 -18.23
C PHE A 38 -4.80 -11.24 -19.62
N ASN A 39 -3.83 -11.72 -20.42
CA ASN A 39 -4.08 -12.36 -21.70
C ASN A 39 -4.67 -13.77 -21.50
N GLY A 40 -5.94 -13.85 -21.07
CA GLY A 40 -6.69 -15.10 -20.86
C GLY A 40 -7.32 -15.24 -19.47
N GLU A 41 -7.92 -16.40 -19.19
CA GLU A 41 -8.58 -16.69 -17.91
C GLU A 41 -7.66 -17.40 -16.89
N GLY A 42 -6.43 -17.74 -17.30
CA GLY A 42 -5.49 -18.49 -16.48
C GLY A 42 -4.71 -17.62 -15.48
N PRO A 43 -4.08 -18.25 -14.47
CA PRO A 43 -3.12 -17.56 -13.61
C PRO A 43 -1.88 -17.12 -14.41
N VAL A 44 -1.30 -15.99 -14.01
CA VAL A 44 -0.09 -15.40 -14.58
C VAL A 44 1.00 -15.41 -13.50
N HIS A 45 2.22 -15.73 -13.92
CA HIS A 45 3.40 -15.66 -13.06
C HIS A 45 3.91 -14.22 -13.01
N ASP A 46 4.06 -13.69 -11.80
CA ASP A 46 4.59 -12.36 -11.48
C ASP A 46 4.10 -11.25 -12.43
N PRO A 47 2.78 -10.97 -12.45
CA PRO A 47 2.23 -10.01 -13.38
C PRO A 47 2.68 -8.58 -13.02
N GLU A 48 2.96 -7.78 -14.05
CA GLU A 48 3.27 -6.34 -13.94
C GLU A 48 2.02 -5.54 -13.56
N VAL A 49 1.59 -5.65 -12.30
CA VAL A 49 0.44 -4.93 -11.74
C VAL A 49 0.95 -3.81 -10.85
N TYR A 50 0.29 -2.65 -10.93
CA TYR A 50 0.66 -1.47 -10.15
C TYR A 50 0.73 -1.77 -8.64
N LEU A 51 1.83 -1.39 -7.99
CA LEU A 51 2.11 -1.62 -6.55
C LEU A 51 2.07 -3.08 -6.09
N PHE A 52 2.18 -4.04 -7.02
CA PHE A 52 2.11 -5.46 -6.70
C PHE A 52 3.42 -6.02 -6.13
N ASP A 53 4.50 -5.26 -6.20
CA ASP A 53 5.77 -5.45 -5.48
C ASP A 53 5.60 -5.50 -3.96
N TYR A 54 4.51 -4.96 -3.40
CA TYR A 54 4.15 -5.11 -1.99
C TYR A 54 3.51 -6.45 -1.64
N VAL A 55 3.26 -7.32 -2.63
CA VAL A 55 2.81 -8.69 -2.41
C VAL A 55 4.02 -9.62 -2.36
N PRO A 56 4.14 -10.51 -1.35
CA PRO A 56 5.26 -11.45 -1.26
C PRO A 56 5.41 -12.31 -2.52
N PRO A 57 6.64 -12.56 -3.02
CA PRO A 57 6.88 -13.34 -4.23
C PRO A 57 6.18 -14.71 -4.26
N GLU A 58 6.02 -15.37 -3.12
CA GLU A 58 5.37 -16.68 -3.03
C GLU A 58 3.88 -16.62 -3.41
N LEU A 59 3.25 -15.46 -3.22
CA LEU A 59 1.86 -15.22 -3.63
C LEU A 59 1.78 -14.71 -5.07
N ARG A 60 2.92 -14.37 -5.70
CA ARG A 60 3.03 -13.88 -7.08
C ARG A 60 3.25 -14.99 -8.11
N ILE A 61 3.31 -16.26 -7.70
CA ILE A 61 3.63 -17.38 -8.61
C ILE A 61 2.47 -17.72 -9.56
N GLU A 62 1.24 -17.78 -9.05
CA GLU A 62 0.03 -18.13 -9.81
C GLU A 62 -1.08 -17.10 -9.53
N VAL A 63 -0.86 -15.88 -9.98
CA VAL A 63 -1.76 -14.76 -9.69
C VAL A 63 -2.92 -14.80 -10.66
N THR A 64 -4.13 -14.70 -10.13
CA THR A 64 -5.33 -14.56 -10.95
C THR A 64 -5.81 -13.11 -10.93
N ARG A 65 -6.57 -12.71 -11.96
CA ARG A 65 -7.25 -11.41 -11.98
C ARG A 65 -8.07 -11.16 -10.71
N GLN A 66 -8.71 -12.22 -10.18
CA GLN A 66 -9.52 -12.14 -8.97
C GLN A 66 -8.67 -11.80 -7.74
N PHE A 67 -7.43 -12.29 -7.65
CA PHE A 67 -6.49 -11.93 -6.59
C PHE A 67 -6.16 -10.43 -6.66
N CYS A 68 -5.77 -9.92 -7.83
CA CYS A 68 -5.45 -8.50 -8.00
C CYS A 68 -6.65 -7.59 -7.71
N VAL A 69 -7.87 -8.01 -8.09
CA VAL A 69 -9.08 -7.23 -7.76
C VAL A 69 -9.33 -7.21 -6.26
N GLY A 70 -9.05 -8.30 -5.53
CA GLY A 70 -9.13 -8.30 -4.07
C GLY A 70 -8.07 -7.41 -3.40
N PHE A 71 -6.86 -7.35 -3.97
CA PHE A 71 -5.81 -6.41 -3.56
C PHE A 71 -6.26 -4.95 -3.76
N ALA A 72 -6.76 -4.60 -4.95
CA ALA A 72 -7.34 -3.28 -5.24
C ALA A 72 -8.51 -2.92 -4.29
N ASN A 73 -9.38 -3.90 -3.99
CA ASN A 73 -10.49 -3.69 -3.07
C ASN A 73 -10.04 -3.31 -1.66
N CYS A 74 -8.87 -3.78 -1.20
CA CYS A 74 -8.32 -3.36 0.09
C CYS A 74 -7.94 -1.88 0.08
N MET A 75 -7.35 -1.39 -1.01
CA MET A 75 -7.05 0.04 -1.19
C MET A 75 -8.32 0.88 -1.25
N ALA A 76 -9.32 0.46 -2.03
CA ALA A 76 -10.62 1.14 -2.08
C ALA A 76 -11.33 1.17 -0.71
N ALA A 77 -11.22 0.11 0.09
CA ALA A 77 -11.75 0.09 1.44
C ALA A 77 -11.00 1.05 2.38
N ALA A 78 -9.69 1.22 2.21
CA ALA A 78 -8.91 2.22 2.95
C ALA A 78 -9.34 3.65 2.60
N ALA A 79 -9.55 3.94 1.31
CA ALA A 79 -10.10 5.20 0.86
C ALA A 79 -11.46 5.47 1.50
N TYR A 80 -12.35 4.48 1.49
CA TYR A 80 -13.67 4.57 2.11
C TYR A 80 -13.58 4.90 3.62
N LEU A 81 -12.72 4.20 4.36
CA LEU A 81 -12.54 4.43 5.80
C LEU A 81 -12.00 5.84 6.11
N CYS A 82 -11.02 6.31 5.34
CA CYS A 82 -10.49 7.68 5.50
C CYS A 82 -11.58 8.72 5.28
N LYS A 83 -12.40 8.54 4.24
CA LYS A 83 -13.57 9.39 3.95
C LYS A 83 -14.60 9.40 5.09
N GLN A 84 -14.77 8.26 5.77
CA GLN A 84 -15.63 8.14 6.97
C GLN A 84 -14.96 8.63 8.26
N LYS A 85 -13.76 9.24 8.17
CA LYS A 85 -12.95 9.69 9.32
C LYS A 85 -12.60 8.56 10.27
N GLN A 86 -12.39 7.36 9.74
CA GLN A 86 -11.97 6.17 10.47
C GLN A 86 -10.53 5.81 10.09
N LEU A 87 -9.75 5.37 11.07
CA LEU A 87 -8.37 4.94 10.85
C LEU A 87 -8.38 3.57 10.14
N PRO A 88 -7.79 3.44 8.93
CA PRO A 88 -7.91 2.23 8.10
C PRO A 88 -6.99 1.09 8.58
N LYS A 89 -7.24 0.57 9.79
CA LYS A 89 -6.46 -0.57 10.32
C LYS A 89 -6.72 -1.85 9.53
N PRO A 90 -5.73 -2.74 9.35
CA PRO A 90 -5.88 -3.98 8.57
C PRO A 90 -7.06 -4.86 8.97
N ARG A 91 -7.29 -5.02 10.28
CA ARG A 91 -8.45 -5.76 10.80
C ARG A 91 -9.78 -5.13 10.41
N LEU A 92 -9.86 -3.80 10.43
CA LEU A 92 -11.07 -3.08 10.01
C LEU A 92 -11.24 -3.17 8.49
N LEU A 93 -10.17 -3.05 7.71
CA LEU A 93 -10.18 -3.26 6.26
C LEU A 93 -10.76 -4.62 5.90
N SER A 94 -10.27 -5.70 6.52
CA SER A 94 -10.78 -7.07 6.33
C SER A 94 -12.29 -7.16 6.51
N GLN A 95 -12.84 -6.51 7.54
CA GLN A 95 -14.28 -6.49 7.81
C GLN A 95 -15.05 -5.67 6.78
N MET A 96 -14.47 -4.55 6.35
CA MET A 96 -15.10 -3.62 5.41
C MET A 96 -15.20 -4.18 3.99
N LEU A 97 -14.35 -5.13 3.60
CA LEU A 97 -14.40 -5.75 2.27
C LEU A 97 -15.75 -6.39 1.91
N GLY A 98 -16.55 -6.80 2.90
CA GLY A 98 -17.91 -7.33 2.69
C GLY A 98 -19.03 -6.28 2.72
N ILE A 99 -18.72 -5.06 3.17
CA ILE A 99 -19.68 -4.01 3.53
C ILE A 99 -19.61 -2.82 2.56
N VAL A 100 -18.40 -2.43 2.12
CA VAL A 100 -18.21 -1.25 1.27
C VAL A 100 -18.99 -1.42 -0.05
N PRO A 101 -19.86 -0.46 -0.42
CA PRO A 101 -20.60 -0.49 -1.67
C PRO A 101 -19.67 -0.49 -2.89
N GLY A 102 -20.05 -1.23 -3.94
CA GLY A 102 -19.32 -1.24 -5.21
C GLY A 102 -18.12 -2.19 -5.27
N LEU A 103 -17.64 -2.74 -4.15
CA LEU A 103 -16.55 -3.71 -4.15
C LEU A 103 -17.02 -5.09 -4.64
N ASN A 104 -16.14 -5.78 -5.36
CA ASN A 104 -16.35 -7.16 -5.75
C ASN A 104 -16.08 -8.09 -4.54
N LYS A 105 -17.14 -8.48 -3.83
CA LYS A 105 -17.06 -9.28 -2.60
C LYS A 105 -16.46 -10.68 -2.81
N SER A 106 -16.69 -11.30 -3.97
CA SER A 106 -16.10 -12.61 -4.25
C SER A 106 -14.60 -12.50 -4.50
N ALA A 107 -14.15 -11.43 -5.15
CA ALA A 107 -12.72 -11.15 -5.31
C ALA A 107 -12.03 -10.85 -3.97
N SER A 108 -12.66 -10.03 -3.13
CA SER A 108 -12.14 -9.75 -1.79
C SER A 108 -12.00 -11.03 -0.95
N ARG A 109 -13.01 -11.90 -0.97
CA ARG A 109 -12.96 -13.18 -0.25
C ARG A 109 -11.84 -14.07 -0.80
N PHE A 110 -11.74 -14.18 -2.12
CA PHE A 110 -10.71 -15.00 -2.77
C PHE A 110 -9.30 -14.54 -2.40
N TYR A 111 -9.04 -13.24 -2.40
CA TYR A 111 -7.75 -12.68 -1.97
C TYR A 111 -7.39 -13.10 -0.55
N LEU A 112 -8.31 -12.95 0.41
CA LEU A 112 -8.08 -13.38 1.80
C LEU A 112 -7.89 -14.89 1.93
N GLU A 113 -8.64 -15.70 1.16
CA GLU A 113 -8.52 -17.16 1.15
C GLU A 113 -7.20 -17.65 0.54
N LYS A 114 -6.55 -16.83 -0.28
CA LYS A 114 -5.26 -17.08 -0.92
C LYS A 114 -4.08 -16.44 -0.18
N ASN A 115 -4.21 -16.25 1.13
CA ASN A 115 -3.20 -15.63 2.00
C ASN A 115 -2.84 -14.18 1.60
N GLY A 116 -3.71 -13.50 0.87
CA GLY A 116 -3.62 -12.05 0.68
C GLY A 116 -4.03 -11.35 1.98
N PHE A 117 -3.25 -10.35 2.40
CA PHE A 117 -3.49 -9.58 3.61
C PHE A 117 -3.77 -8.11 3.26
N PRO A 118 -4.72 -7.43 3.94
CA PRO A 118 -4.92 -5.99 3.72
C PRO A 118 -3.69 -5.15 4.03
N GLU A 119 -2.78 -5.68 4.87
CA GLU A 119 -1.50 -5.07 5.19
C GLU A 119 -0.69 -4.73 3.94
N TYR A 120 -0.58 -5.66 2.98
CA TYR A 120 0.16 -5.46 1.74
C TYR A 120 -0.36 -4.25 0.97
N ALA A 121 -1.69 -4.17 0.81
CA ALA A 121 -2.33 -3.07 0.09
C ALA A 121 -2.23 -1.73 0.85
N LEU A 122 -2.31 -1.77 2.18
CA LEU A 122 -2.23 -0.57 3.00
C LEU A 122 -0.82 0.01 3.02
N ASP A 123 0.22 -0.83 3.15
CA ASP A 123 1.61 -0.35 3.15
C ASP A 123 2.01 0.18 1.78
N ALA A 124 1.58 -0.50 0.70
CA ALA A 124 1.73 -0.02 -0.68
C ALA A 124 1.18 1.40 -0.86
N VAL A 125 -0.05 1.64 -0.40
CA VAL A 125 -0.66 2.96 -0.47
C VAL A 125 0.09 3.97 0.38
N LEU A 126 0.51 3.61 1.60
CA LEU A 126 1.25 4.53 2.47
C LEU A 126 2.59 4.93 1.87
N ALA A 127 3.31 3.98 1.27
CA ALA A 127 4.54 4.26 0.55
C ALA A 127 4.27 5.20 -0.63
N ARG A 128 3.20 4.97 -1.39
CA ARG A 128 2.83 5.88 -2.47
C ARG A 128 2.48 7.28 -1.96
N VAL A 129 1.76 7.41 -0.84
CA VAL A 129 1.45 8.74 -0.24
C VAL A 129 2.74 9.46 0.19
N GLU A 130 3.72 8.72 0.72
CA GLU A 130 5.03 9.27 1.12
C GLU A 130 5.85 9.71 -0.09
N GLU A 131 5.84 8.93 -1.16
CA GLU A 131 6.49 9.25 -2.44
C GLU A 131 5.86 10.48 -3.11
N GLU A 132 4.53 10.62 -3.07
CA GLU A 132 3.81 11.76 -3.67
C GLU A 132 3.88 13.04 -2.81
N HIS A 133 4.46 12.95 -1.61
CA HIS A 133 4.45 14.03 -0.62
C HIS A 133 5.34 15.22 -1.03
N GLU A 134 4.92 16.44 -0.70
CA GLU A 134 5.50 17.67 -1.27
C GLU A 134 6.87 18.05 -0.67
N VAL A 135 7.13 17.62 0.57
CA VAL A 135 8.36 17.97 1.30
C VAL A 135 9.40 16.86 1.22
N GLY A 136 8.94 15.61 1.26
CA GLY A 136 9.79 14.42 1.39
C GLY A 136 9.81 13.51 0.17
N GLY A 137 8.94 13.77 -0.80
CA GLY A 137 8.78 12.98 -2.02
C GLY A 137 8.91 13.83 -3.28
N ASP A 138 8.24 13.42 -4.35
CA ASP A 138 8.28 14.06 -5.67
C ASP A 138 7.29 15.24 -5.80
N GLY A 139 6.39 15.40 -4.83
CA GLY A 139 5.34 16.43 -4.82
C GLY A 139 4.27 16.28 -5.90
N SER A 140 4.16 15.11 -6.54
CA SER A 140 3.17 14.85 -7.58
C SER A 140 1.73 14.98 -7.07
N PHE A 141 1.49 14.82 -5.76
CA PHE A 141 0.15 14.97 -5.18
C PHE A 141 -0.48 16.35 -5.43
N VAL A 142 0.31 17.42 -5.31
CA VAL A 142 -0.15 18.82 -5.46
C VAL A 142 -0.03 19.37 -6.87
N GLN A 143 0.45 18.56 -7.82
CA GLN A 143 0.40 18.94 -9.23
C GLN A 143 -1.05 18.97 -9.75
N ASP A 144 -1.95 18.21 -9.11
CA ASP A 144 -3.39 18.37 -9.29
C ASP A 144 -3.89 19.59 -8.50
N GLU A 145 -4.38 20.60 -9.22
CA GLU A 145 -4.89 21.85 -8.65
C GLU A 145 -6.03 21.62 -7.65
N ALA A 146 -6.87 20.59 -7.85
CA ALA A 146 -7.95 20.28 -6.94
C ALA A 146 -7.43 19.73 -5.60
N ASN A 147 -6.37 18.93 -5.63
CA ASN A 147 -5.72 18.42 -4.42
C ASN A 147 -5.00 19.55 -3.67
N ALA A 148 -4.27 20.41 -4.38
CA ALA A 148 -3.60 21.56 -3.79
C ALA A 148 -4.60 22.49 -3.10
N ALA A 149 -5.67 22.89 -3.80
CA ALA A 149 -6.72 23.74 -3.25
C ALA A 149 -7.41 23.10 -2.03
N ALA A 150 -7.65 21.79 -2.06
CA ALA A 150 -8.23 21.09 -0.92
C ALA A 150 -7.30 21.15 0.31
N LEU A 151 -6.01 20.89 0.15
CA LEU A 151 -5.02 20.92 1.24
C LEU A 151 -4.88 22.31 1.87
N GLU A 152 -4.95 23.38 1.06
CA GLU A 152 -4.91 24.76 1.55
C GLU A 152 -6.04 25.08 2.53
N THR A 153 -7.23 24.52 2.32
CA THR A 153 -8.38 24.73 3.21
C THR A 153 -8.31 23.93 4.52
N MET A 154 -7.40 22.94 4.60
CA MET A 154 -7.28 22.04 5.75
C MET A 154 -6.29 22.56 6.79
N PRO A 155 -6.56 22.37 8.09
CA PRO A 155 -5.67 22.82 9.15
C PRO A 155 -4.34 22.05 9.09
N VAL A 156 -3.24 22.80 9.23
CA VAL A 156 -1.89 22.25 9.37
C VAL A 156 -1.77 21.53 10.71
N CYS A 157 -1.10 20.39 10.71
CA CYS A 157 -0.87 19.57 11.89
C CYS A 157 0.57 19.05 11.91
N ARG A 158 1.15 18.91 13.11
CA ARG A 158 2.47 18.29 13.30
C ARG A 158 2.56 16.84 12.78
N ASN A 159 1.41 16.18 12.62
CA ASN A 159 1.31 14.81 12.14
C ASN A 159 1.19 14.72 10.61
N ASP A 160 1.16 15.84 9.89
CA ASP A 160 0.99 15.86 8.43
C ASP A 160 2.09 15.10 7.69
N ASP A 161 3.28 14.98 8.29
CA ASP A 161 4.46 14.37 7.68
C ASP A 161 5.00 13.19 8.52
N GLN A 162 4.22 12.70 9.49
CA GLN A 162 4.66 11.68 10.45
C GLN A 162 4.34 10.26 9.95
N PHE A 163 4.85 9.89 8.77
CA PHE A 163 4.59 8.61 8.11
C PHE A 163 4.96 7.40 8.97
N GLN A 164 6.14 7.41 9.59
CA GLN A 164 6.59 6.32 10.46
C GLN A 164 5.70 6.14 11.69
N LEU A 165 5.26 7.25 12.30
CA LEU A 165 4.31 7.19 13.41
C LEU A 165 2.97 6.61 12.95
N LEU A 166 2.49 7.02 11.77
CA LEU A 166 1.25 6.50 11.19
C LEU A 166 1.34 5.00 10.92
N ARG A 167 2.42 4.52 10.28
CA ARG A 167 2.67 3.08 10.05
C ARG A 167 2.64 2.29 11.35
N GLN A 168 3.41 2.71 12.36
CA GLN A 168 3.44 2.06 13.68
C GLN A 168 2.04 1.93 14.30
N GLN A 169 1.15 2.91 14.07
CA GLN A 169 -0.19 2.91 14.64
C GLN A 169 -1.21 2.11 13.82
N LEU A 170 -1.07 2.12 12.49
CA LEU A 170 -1.90 1.32 11.57
C LEU A 170 -1.62 -0.17 11.74
N PHE A 171 -0.34 -0.53 11.80
CA PHE A 171 0.14 -1.90 11.95
C PHE A 171 0.37 -2.32 13.40
N ALA A 172 -0.06 -1.50 14.37
CA ALA A 172 -0.01 -1.88 15.78
C ALA A 172 -0.78 -3.19 15.99
N ASN A 173 -0.08 -4.24 16.43
CA ASN A 173 -0.56 -5.62 16.59
C ASN A 173 -0.83 -6.38 15.28
N SER A 174 -0.22 -5.97 14.17
CA SER A 174 -0.10 -6.83 12.99
C SER A 174 1.18 -7.64 13.10
N ASP A 175 1.10 -8.95 12.86
CA ASP A 175 2.26 -9.84 12.83
C ASP A 175 3.07 -9.74 11.52
N PHE A 176 2.65 -8.85 10.60
CA PHE A 176 3.05 -8.88 9.20
C PHE A 176 3.86 -7.65 8.75
N TRP A 177 4.18 -6.73 9.66
CA TRP A 177 4.92 -5.49 9.35
C TRP A 177 6.43 -5.62 9.62
N PRO A 178 7.31 -5.06 8.76
CA PRO A 178 7.04 -4.31 7.52
C PRO A 178 6.58 -5.18 6.33
N CYS A 179 5.78 -4.59 5.43
CA CYS A 179 5.30 -5.25 4.21
C CYS A 179 5.94 -4.59 2.99
N GLY A 180 6.87 -5.29 2.33
CA GLY A 180 7.45 -4.85 1.06
C GLY A 180 8.10 -3.45 1.06
N PRO A 181 8.40 -2.87 -0.12
CA PRO A 181 8.33 -3.57 -1.41
C PRO A 181 9.26 -4.79 -1.38
N TYR A 182 8.73 -5.95 -1.77
CA TYR A 182 9.50 -7.17 -1.89
C TYR A 182 10.19 -7.12 -3.25
N GLY A 183 11.35 -6.46 -3.29
CA GLY A 183 12.26 -6.63 -4.41
C GLY A 183 12.55 -8.11 -4.60
N PHE A 184 12.64 -8.57 -5.84
CA PHE A 184 13.58 -9.64 -6.09
C PHE A 184 14.93 -8.97 -5.87
N ASP A 185 15.54 -9.17 -4.71
CA ASP A 185 16.89 -8.68 -4.50
C ASP A 185 17.74 -9.14 -5.69
N ASP A 186 18.56 -8.20 -6.17
CA ASP A 186 19.60 -8.31 -7.17
C ASP A 186 20.68 -9.38 -6.84
N GLU A 187 20.37 -10.39 -6.01
CA GLU A 187 21.25 -11.52 -5.71
C GLU A 187 21.55 -12.37 -6.96
N GLU A 188 20.71 -12.32 -8.01
CA GLU A 188 21.04 -12.96 -9.29
C GLU A 188 22.03 -12.14 -10.13
N GLU A 189 22.09 -10.80 -9.97
CA GLU A 189 23.13 -9.96 -10.58
C GLU A 189 24.46 -10.05 -9.81
N ALA A 190 24.44 -10.21 -8.49
CA ALA A 190 25.65 -10.42 -7.68
C ALA A 190 26.34 -11.78 -7.97
N ALA A 191 25.57 -12.80 -8.40
CA ALA A 191 26.11 -14.10 -8.78
C ALA A 191 26.66 -14.15 -10.23
N GLN A 192 26.28 -13.21 -11.10
CA GLN A 192 26.75 -13.13 -12.49
C GLN A 192 27.76 -11.99 -12.74
N GLY A 193 27.96 -11.08 -11.77
CA GLY A 193 28.79 -9.89 -11.89
C GLY A 193 30.23 -9.99 -11.37
N ALA A 194 30.85 -11.18 -11.31
CA ALA A 194 32.28 -11.30 -11.05
C ALA A 194 33.12 -10.87 -12.29
N GLY A 195 32.99 -9.60 -12.70
CA GLY A 195 33.85 -9.03 -13.73
C GLY A 195 33.31 -7.86 -14.53
N ALA A 196 32.93 -6.73 -13.90
CA ALA A 196 32.93 -5.45 -14.60
C ALA A 196 33.06 -4.26 -13.64
N GLN A 197 33.99 -3.37 -13.96
CA GLN A 197 34.26 -2.12 -13.26
C GLN A 197 33.13 -1.11 -13.48
N GLY A 198 32.74 -0.43 -12.39
CA GLY A 198 32.42 0.99 -12.36
C GLY A 198 31.20 1.49 -13.16
N GLY A 199 30.06 1.62 -12.48
CA GLY A 199 28.94 2.45 -12.90
C GLY A 199 28.03 2.70 -11.70
N GLY A 200 27.87 3.97 -11.30
CA GLY A 200 27.07 4.34 -10.13
C GLY A 200 25.60 3.97 -10.34
N ALA A 201 25.04 3.21 -9.39
CA ALA A 201 23.61 2.96 -9.32
C ALA A 201 22.87 4.29 -9.15
N ALA A 202 22.03 4.62 -10.12
CA ALA A 202 21.02 5.65 -9.94
C ALA A 202 20.05 5.15 -8.87
N SER A 203 19.98 5.85 -7.74
CA SER A 203 18.93 5.60 -6.75
C SER A 203 17.60 5.90 -7.42
N ASP A 204 16.79 4.87 -7.65
CA ASP A 204 15.45 4.94 -8.23
C ASP A 204 14.41 5.58 -7.29
N GLY A 205 14.84 6.15 -6.16
CA GLY A 205 14.00 6.90 -5.24
C GLY A 205 13.14 6.03 -4.33
N TRP A 206 13.20 4.70 -4.46
CA TRP A 206 12.44 3.79 -3.61
C TRP A 206 13.10 3.65 -2.24
N THR A 207 12.26 3.70 -1.20
CA THR A 207 12.69 3.35 0.16
C THR A 207 12.59 1.84 0.32
N TYR A 208 13.73 1.17 0.25
CA TYR A 208 13.84 -0.27 0.52
C TYR A 208 13.92 -0.54 2.02
N TYR A 209 13.13 -1.49 2.50
CA TYR A 209 13.20 -1.96 3.88
C TYR A 209 13.93 -3.31 3.93
N ASP A 210 14.77 -3.51 4.95
CA ASP A 210 15.43 -4.79 5.19
C ASP A 210 14.37 -5.85 5.56
N THR A 211 14.07 -6.73 4.60
CA THR A 211 13.14 -7.85 4.75
C THR A 211 13.83 -9.17 5.08
N SER A 212 15.15 -9.19 5.32
CA SER A 212 15.93 -10.43 5.56
C SER A 212 15.47 -11.25 6.78
N ASN A 213 14.75 -10.62 7.71
CA ASN A 213 14.16 -11.28 8.88
C ASN A 213 12.66 -11.62 8.73
N TRP A 214 12.06 -11.31 7.58
CA TRP A 214 10.68 -11.66 7.29
C TRP A 214 10.56 -13.18 7.19
N LYS A 215 9.64 -13.74 7.97
CA LYS A 215 9.21 -15.14 7.82
C LYS A 215 7.77 -15.11 7.37
N PRO A 216 7.39 -15.85 6.31
CA PRO A 216 6.00 -15.96 5.96
C PRO A 216 5.23 -16.48 7.19
N PRO A 217 4.05 -15.92 7.49
CA PRO A 217 3.17 -16.47 8.51
C PRO A 217 3.01 -17.99 8.27
N ALA A 218 3.10 -18.78 9.33
CA ALA A 218 2.69 -20.18 9.23
C ALA A 218 1.23 -20.18 8.76
N ALA A 219 0.94 -20.88 7.66
CA ALA A 219 -0.41 -21.01 7.13
C ALA A 219 -1.35 -21.33 8.30
N ALA A 220 -2.30 -20.43 8.57
CA ALA A 220 -3.23 -20.60 9.68
C ALA A 220 -3.88 -21.98 9.54
N THR A 221 -3.53 -22.89 10.45
CA THR A 221 -4.11 -24.22 10.48
C THR A 221 -5.56 -24.03 10.85
N LYS A 222 -6.45 -24.16 9.86
CA LYS A 222 -7.90 -24.00 10.03
C LYS A 222 -8.46 -25.05 10.98
#